data_AF-A0A958DCB3-F1
#
_entry.id   AF-A0A958DCB3-F1
#
_cell.length_a   1.000
_cell.length_b   1.000
_cell.length_c   1.000
_cell.angle_alpha   90.00
_cell.angle_beta   90.00
_cell.angle_gamma   90.00
#
_symmetry.space_group_name_H-M   'P 1'
#
loop_
_entity.id
_entity.type
_entity.pdbx_description
1 polymer ?
#
loop_
_entity_poly.entity_id
_entity_poly.type
_entity_poly.pdbx_seq_one_letter_code
_entity_poly.pdbx_strand_id
1 'polypeptide(L)'
;MRRSLVQLKSRRFLSGGLAFGALVLVALALTTGGAPAYADDAPPPVQSPELQDRYLIIGWNDLGMHCLDDRYEVFSILPPYNTMWSQVVRIPANGGEPQVVTSGVTVNYSVQDNTYSAGKVNFWNYAQALFNLPEPLPVNVGLTGKGLAGDMDPASQYFEAVGVPLTPYNDSTPSVRQPYQLANLVASRTGTGELLAETTIVAPVSDEMRCDNCHHDGGVGGISTGDYRLNILTYHDDESGTNLVGSQPVLCASCHASPALGTPGQPGVK
;
A
#
# COMPACT_ATOMS: atom_id res chain seq x y z
N MET A 1 27.92 28.73 -41.31
CA MET A 1 26.92 27.81 -41.90
C MET A 1 25.54 28.22 -41.41
N ARG A 2 24.52 27.96 -42.24
CA ARG A 2 23.28 28.73 -42.39
C ARG A 2 22.29 28.60 -41.20
N ARG A 3 21.70 29.74 -40.82
CA ARG A 3 20.41 29.84 -40.11
C ARG A 3 19.28 29.61 -41.12
N SER A 4 18.27 28.81 -40.77
CA SER A 4 17.09 28.59 -41.61
C SER A 4 15.91 29.42 -41.11
N LEU A 5 15.31 30.17 -42.03
CA LEU A 5 14.12 31.02 -41.94
C LEU A 5 13.15 30.51 -43.01
N VAL A 6 11.89 30.21 -42.66
CA VAL A 6 10.74 30.22 -43.61
C VAL A 6 9.49 30.54 -42.77
N GLN A 7 9.00 31.78 -42.68
CA GLN A 7 8.08 32.51 -43.59
C GLN A 7 6.67 31.90 -43.74
N LEU A 8 5.70 32.46 -43.00
CA LEU A 8 4.26 32.34 -43.27
C LEU A 8 3.84 33.48 -44.21
N LYS A 9 3.20 33.14 -45.34
CA LYS A 9 2.67 34.11 -46.31
C LYS A 9 1.15 34.04 -46.34
N SER A 10 0.52 35.17 -46.02
CA SER A 10 -0.90 35.48 -46.16
C SER A 10 -1.38 35.48 -47.61
N ARG A 11 -2.63 35.09 -47.87
CA ARG A 11 -3.43 35.58 -49.01
C ARG A 11 -4.91 35.71 -48.65
N ARG A 12 -5.47 36.88 -48.95
CA ARG A 12 -6.91 37.21 -48.97
C ARG A 12 -7.47 37.12 -50.39
N PHE A 13 -8.81 37.13 -50.42
CA PHE A 13 -9.75 37.52 -51.48
C PHE A 13 -10.14 36.47 -52.52
N LEU A 14 -11.45 36.20 -52.58
CA LEU A 14 -12.24 36.43 -53.78
C LEU A 14 -13.73 36.59 -53.42
N SER A 15 -14.35 37.49 -54.18
CA SER A 15 -15.70 38.03 -54.11
C SER A 15 -16.59 37.48 -55.22
N GLY A 16 -17.90 37.41 -54.98
CA GLY A 16 -18.97 37.21 -55.95
C GLY A 16 -20.25 36.87 -55.17
N GLY A 17 -21.39 37.55 -55.25
CA GLY A 17 -21.98 38.36 -56.32
C GLY A 17 -23.23 37.63 -56.79
N LEU A 18 -24.43 38.18 -56.55
CA LEU A 18 -25.62 38.10 -57.43
C LEU A 18 -26.84 38.74 -56.75
N ALA A 19 -27.44 39.67 -57.48
CA ALA A 19 -28.67 40.39 -57.16
C ALA A 19 -29.88 39.67 -57.75
N PHE A 20 -31.02 39.73 -57.07
CA PHE A 20 -32.35 39.58 -57.67
C PHE A 20 -33.31 40.54 -56.97
N GLY A 21 -33.97 41.38 -57.77
CA GLY A 21 -34.94 42.36 -57.29
C GLY A 21 -36.35 41.80 -57.18
N ALA A 22 -37.14 42.40 -56.30
CA ALA A 22 -38.59 42.48 -56.41
C ALA A 22 -39.08 43.73 -55.65
N LEU A 23 -39.77 44.60 -56.37
CA LEU A 23 -40.45 45.78 -55.84
C LEU A 23 -41.84 45.34 -55.37
N VAL A 24 -42.18 45.53 -54.09
CA VAL A 24 -43.56 45.44 -53.59
C VAL A 24 -43.83 46.70 -52.76
N LEU A 25 -44.87 47.41 -53.16
CA LEU A 25 -45.40 48.62 -52.53
C LEU A 25 -46.62 48.25 -51.68
N VAL A 26 -46.88 49.10 -50.67
CA VAL A 26 -48.14 49.32 -49.93
C VAL A 26 -48.33 48.52 -48.63
N ALA A 27 -48.24 49.22 -47.49
CA ALA A 27 -49.38 49.63 -46.65
C ALA A 27 -48.87 50.04 -45.26
N LEU A 28 -48.81 51.34 -44.96
CA LEU A 28 -48.51 51.83 -43.62
C LEU A 28 -49.79 51.76 -42.77
N ALA A 29 -50.01 50.65 -42.08
CA ALA A 29 -50.99 50.56 -41.01
C ALA A 29 -50.33 51.01 -39.71
N LEU A 30 -50.70 52.19 -39.19
CA LEU A 30 -50.41 52.56 -37.81
C LEU A 30 -51.21 51.62 -36.90
N THR A 31 -50.56 50.57 -36.43
CA THR A 31 -51.00 49.84 -35.24
C THR A 31 -50.24 50.42 -34.06
N THR A 32 -50.97 50.91 -33.06
CA THR A 32 -50.41 51.21 -31.74
C THR A 32 -50.05 49.88 -31.08
N GLY A 33 -48.91 49.30 -31.46
CA GLY A 33 -48.34 48.16 -30.76
C GLY A 33 -47.81 48.65 -29.42
N GLY A 34 -48.49 48.30 -28.33
CA GLY A 34 -47.86 48.35 -27.01
C GLY A 34 -46.61 47.48 -27.06
N ALA A 35 -45.47 48.02 -26.61
CA ALA A 35 -44.25 47.26 -26.50
C ALA A 35 -44.53 45.97 -25.69
N PRO A 36 -44.07 44.79 -26.14
CA PRO A 36 -44.14 43.61 -25.29
C PRO A 36 -43.37 43.95 -24.01
N ALA A 37 -44.01 43.78 -22.86
CA ALA A 37 -43.30 43.82 -21.59
C ALA A 37 -42.22 42.73 -21.68
N TYR A 38 -40.95 43.14 -21.70
CA TYR A 38 -39.85 42.24 -21.41
C TYR A 38 -40.09 41.78 -19.98
N ALA A 39 -40.58 40.55 -19.82
CA ALA A 39 -40.47 39.88 -18.55
C ALA A 39 -38.98 39.78 -18.25
N ASP A 40 -38.57 40.37 -17.13
CA ASP A 40 -37.22 40.29 -16.62
C ASP A 40 -37.02 38.87 -16.07
N ASP A 41 -36.91 37.90 -16.97
CA ASP A 41 -36.51 36.53 -16.65
C ASP A 41 -35.01 36.57 -16.35
N ALA A 42 -34.68 37.06 -15.15
CA ALA A 42 -33.34 36.95 -14.62
C ALA A 42 -32.92 35.47 -14.71
N PRO A 43 -31.75 35.16 -15.29
CA PRO A 43 -31.28 33.79 -15.36
C PRO A 43 -31.25 33.20 -13.95
N PRO A 44 -31.65 31.92 -13.78
CA PRO A 44 -31.67 31.31 -12.47
C PRO A 44 -30.30 31.46 -11.81
N PRO A 45 -30.26 31.75 -10.50
CA PRO A 45 -29.00 31.96 -9.80
C PRO A 45 -28.09 30.76 -10.06
N VAL A 46 -26.91 31.02 -10.63
CA VAL A 46 -25.87 30.01 -10.78
C VAL A 46 -25.51 29.58 -9.36
N GLN A 47 -25.96 28.39 -8.96
CA GLN A 47 -25.52 27.79 -7.71
C GLN A 47 -24.01 27.66 -7.80
N SER A 48 -23.30 28.38 -6.94
CA SER A 48 -21.88 28.14 -6.76
C SER A 48 -21.72 26.68 -6.35
N PRO A 49 -20.75 25.92 -6.91
CA PRO A 49 -20.52 24.55 -6.48
C PRO A 49 -20.44 24.53 -4.96
N GLU A 50 -21.26 23.71 -4.32
CA GLU A 50 -21.14 23.51 -2.89
C GLU A 50 -19.70 23.06 -2.62
N LEU A 51 -18.97 23.83 -1.83
CA LEU A 51 -17.62 23.47 -1.47
C LEU A 51 -17.71 22.16 -0.68
N GLN A 52 -17.15 21.10 -1.25
CA GLN A 52 -17.10 19.78 -0.62
C GLN A 52 -15.89 19.70 0.31
N ASP A 53 -16.02 18.93 1.39
CA ASP A 53 -14.87 18.62 2.23
C ASP A 53 -13.81 17.88 1.42
N ARG A 54 -12.54 18.16 1.73
CA ARG A 54 -11.42 17.41 1.17
C ARG A 54 -10.92 16.39 2.18
N TYR A 55 -10.39 15.28 1.70
CA TYR A 55 -9.77 14.26 2.55
C TYR A 55 -8.33 14.06 2.13
N LEU A 56 -7.47 13.80 3.12
CA LEU A 56 -6.10 13.37 2.93
C LEU A 56 -5.91 12.03 3.64
N ILE A 57 -5.09 11.16 3.08
CA ILE A 57 -4.59 9.97 3.76
C ILE A 57 -3.06 10.05 3.82
N ILE A 58 -2.53 9.87 5.02
CA ILE A 58 -1.09 9.76 5.28
C ILE A 58 -0.86 8.34 5.76
N GLY A 59 0.11 7.63 5.17
CA GLY A 59 0.45 6.28 5.61
C GLY A 59 1.94 6.09 5.78
N TRP A 60 2.31 5.14 6.63
CA TRP A 60 3.70 4.78 6.95
C TRP A 60 3.79 3.35 7.46
N ASN A 61 5.02 2.90 7.70
CA ASN A 61 5.33 1.61 8.30
C ASN A 61 5.78 1.80 9.76
N ASP A 62 5.49 0.86 10.65
CA ASP A 62 5.97 0.93 12.05
C ASP A 62 7.50 0.74 12.16
N LEU A 63 8.05 -0.08 11.27
CA LEU A 63 9.47 -0.43 11.22
C LEU A 63 10.16 0.14 9.97
N GLY A 64 11.47 0.33 10.08
CA GLY A 64 12.30 0.74 8.94
C GLY A 64 12.50 -0.37 7.91
N MET A 65 12.77 -1.60 8.35
CA MET A 65 12.90 -2.79 7.50
C MET A 65 12.51 -4.00 8.35
N HIS A 66 11.43 -4.69 7.99
CA HIS A 66 11.10 -5.95 8.66
C HIS A 66 11.98 -7.08 8.12
N CYS A 67 12.71 -7.77 8.98
CA CYS A 67 13.48 -8.94 8.58
C CYS A 67 12.61 -10.21 8.68
N LEU A 68 12.74 -11.14 7.74
CA LEU A 68 12.16 -12.48 7.83
C LEU A 68 13.22 -13.54 7.51
N ASP A 69 12.93 -14.79 7.85
CA ASP A 69 13.70 -15.92 7.31
C ASP A 69 13.27 -16.22 5.88
N ASP A 70 14.21 -16.55 5.00
CA ASP A 70 13.93 -17.05 3.64
C ASP A 70 13.38 -18.49 3.64
N ARG A 71 13.57 -19.23 4.75
CA ARG A 71 13.16 -20.63 4.95
C ARG A 71 12.98 -20.97 6.43
N TYR A 72 12.01 -21.84 6.73
CA TYR A 72 11.47 -22.06 8.09
C TYR A 72 11.60 -23.51 8.59
N GLU A 73 12.16 -24.43 7.81
CA GLU A 73 12.25 -25.85 8.15
C GLU A 73 13.20 -26.18 9.30
N VAL A 74 14.25 -25.36 9.50
CA VAL A 74 15.28 -25.60 10.52
C VAL A 74 15.06 -24.70 11.74
N PHE A 75 14.97 -23.40 11.53
CA PHE A 75 14.62 -22.43 12.57
C PHE A 75 13.87 -21.25 11.99
N SER A 76 13.33 -20.40 12.86
CA SER A 76 12.87 -19.06 12.52
C SER A 76 13.33 -18.02 13.54
N ILE A 77 13.85 -16.91 13.04
CA ILE A 77 14.11 -15.70 13.80
C ILE A 77 12.86 -14.81 13.77
N LEU A 78 12.29 -14.58 12.58
CA LEU A 78 11.10 -13.75 12.39
C LEU A 78 10.22 -14.29 11.24
N PRO A 79 8.88 -14.27 11.40
CA PRO A 79 7.96 -14.67 10.34
C PRO A 79 7.90 -13.61 9.22
N PRO A 80 7.30 -13.94 8.07
CA PRO A 80 6.83 -12.93 7.12
C PRO A 80 5.85 -12.01 7.85
N TYR A 81 6.13 -10.72 7.86
CA TYR A 81 5.38 -9.75 8.64
C TYR A 81 5.63 -8.33 8.11
N ASN A 82 4.65 -7.46 8.30
CA ASN A 82 4.76 -6.03 8.08
C ASN A 82 3.56 -5.35 8.76
N THR A 83 3.76 -4.15 9.32
CA THR A 83 2.65 -3.35 9.84
C THR A 83 2.55 -2.03 9.08
N MET A 84 1.39 -1.78 8.49
CA MET A 84 1.08 -0.51 7.84
C MET A 84 0.15 0.32 8.70
N TRP A 85 0.43 1.62 8.80
CA TRP A 85 -0.37 2.59 9.53
C TRP A 85 -0.91 3.63 8.57
N SER A 86 -2.06 4.20 8.90
CA SER A 86 -2.58 5.37 8.19
C SER A 86 -3.42 6.30 9.05
N GLN A 87 -3.46 7.57 8.67
CA GLN A 87 -4.33 8.58 9.22
C GLN A 87 -5.12 9.26 8.10
N VAL A 88 -6.44 9.31 8.27
CA VAL A 88 -7.33 10.06 7.38
C VAL A 88 -7.67 11.38 8.03
N VAL A 89 -7.42 12.48 7.30
CA VAL A 89 -7.67 13.84 7.73
C VAL A 89 -8.75 14.47 6.84
N ARG A 90 -9.87 14.84 7.44
CA ARG A 90 -10.91 15.65 6.81
C ARG A 90 -10.55 17.13 6.93
N ILE A 91 -10.60 17.84 5.82
CA ILE A 91 -10.40 19.29 5.72
C ILE A 91 -11.76 19.91 5.37
N PRO A 92 -12.42 20.57 6.33
CA PRO A 92 -13.73 21.16 6.11
C PRO A 92 -13.71 22.21 4.99
N ALA A 93 -14.70 22.16 4.11
CA ALA A 93 -14.80 23.08 2.97
C ALA A 93 -15.01 24.55 3.38
N ASN A 94 -15.56 24.76 4.58
CA ASN A 94 -15.83 26.06 5.17
C ASN A 94 -14.59 26.71 5.83
N GLY A 95 -13.40 26.11 5.70
CA GLY A 95 -12.18 26.63 6.32
C GLY A 95 -12.03 26.32 7.81
N GLY A 96 -12.83 25.39 8.34
CA GLY A 96 -12.64 24.85 9.70
C GLY A 96 -11.31 24.10 9.87
N GLU A 97 -10.97 23.79 11.12
CA GLU A 97 -9.75 23.07 11.45
C GLU A 97 -9.74 21.64 10.85
N PRO A 98 -8.58 21.13 10.38
CA PRO A 98 -8.45 19.74 9.96
C PRO A 98 -8.74 18.76 11.10
N GLN A 99 -9.44 17.68 10.78
CA GLN A 99 -9.90 16.68 11.74
C GLN A 99 -9.41 15.29 11.34
N VAL A 100 -8.77 14.59 12.27
CA VAL A 100 -8.53 13.15 12.10
C VAL A 100 -9.86 12.41 12.20
N VAL A 101 -10.16 11.56 11.23
CA VAL A 101 -11.43 10.82 11.15
C VAL A 101 -11.17 9.32 11.05
N THR A 102 -11.80 8.55 11.94
CA THR A 102 -11.82 7.08 11.93
C THR A 102 -13.23 6.51 11.85
N SER A 103 -14.25 7.36 11.96
CA SER A 103 -15.67 6.99 11.84
C SER A 103 -16.23 7.45 10.49
N GLY A 104 -17.08 6.62 9.87
CA GLY A 104 -17.67 6.88 8.55
C GLY A 104 -16.69 6.77 7.38
N VAL A 105 -15.47 6.29 7.63
CA VAL A 105 -14.43 6.03 6.65
C VAL A 105 -13.94 4.60 6.84
N THR A 106 -13.77 3.89 5.73
CA THR A 106 -13.10 2.60 5.65
C THR A 106 -11.77 2.80 4.93
N VAL A 107 -10.68 2.21 5.43
CA VAL A 107 -9.39 2.23 4.75
C VAL A 107 -9.01 0.83 4.32
N ASN A 108 -8.78 0.67 3.03
CA ASN A 108 -8.28 -0.57 2.44
C ASN A 108 -6.80 -0.46 2.11
N TYR A 109 -6.07 -1.56 2.26
CA TYR A 109 -4.71 -1.70 1.78
C TYR A 109 -4.59 -2.80 0.73
N SER A 110 -3.66 -2.65 -0.20
CA SER A 110 -3.22 -3.72 -1.10
C SER A 110 -1.76 -3.58 -1.48
N VAL A 111 -1.00 -4.67 -1.40
CA VAL A 111 0.41 -4.70 -1.82
C VAL A 111 0.48 -4.86 -3.34
N GLN A 112 1.28 -4.02 -3.99
CA GLN A 112 1.45 -4.02 -5.44
C GLN A 112 2.29 -5.22 -5.90
N ASP A 113 1.80 -5.96 -6.91
CA ASP A 113 2.51 -7.09 -7.53
C ASP A 113 3.03 -8.12 -6.51
N ASN A 114 2.32 -8.31 -5.40
CA ASN A 114 2.68 -9.25 -4.33
C ASN A 114 1.42 -9.74 -3.62
N THR A 115 0.59 -10.50 -4.34
CA THR A 115 -0.74 -10.93 -3.90
C THR A 115 -0.73 -12.21 -3.08
N TYR A 116 0.39 -12.93 -3.10
CA TYR A 116 0.62 -14.14 -2.32
C TYR A 116 2.07 -14.22 -1.86
N SER A 117 2.29 -14.90 -0.75
CA SER A 117 3.63 -15.14 -0.20
C SER A 117 3.95 -16.63 -0.05
N ALA A 118 2.91 -17.47 0.03
CA ALA A 118 3.04 -18.92 0.01
C ALA A 118 3.58 -19.40 -1.34
N GLY A 119 4.74 -20.06 -1.34
CA GLY A 119 5.45 -20.46 -2.55
C GLY A 119 6.65 -19.58 -2.88
N LYS A 120 6.75 -18.38 -2.27
CA LYS A 120 7.99 -17.59 -2.21
C LYS A 120 8.84 -17.99 -1.00
N VAL A 121 8.17 -18.35 0.09
CA VAL A 121 8.76 -19.00 1.28
C VAL A 121 7.87 -20.16 1.75
N ASN A 122 8.37 -20.99 2.66
CA ASN A 122 7.66 -22.18 3.19
C ASN A 122 7.08 -22.01 4.60
N PHE A 123 6.94 -20.76 5.08
CA PHE A 123 6.46 -20.41 6.42
C PHE A 123 5.21 -21.17 6.87
N TRP A 124 4.15 -21.20 6.05
CA TRP A 124 2.87 -21.83 6.41
C TRP A 124 2.96 -23.33 6.70
N ASN A 125 3.98 -24.02 6.19
CA ASN A 125 4.19 -25.44 6.49
C ASN A 125 4.67 -25.66 7.93
N TYR A 126 5.33 -24.66 8.52
CA TYR A 126 6.01 -24.76 9.82
C TYR A 126 5.42 -23.81 10.88
N ALA A 127 4.58 -22.86 10.47
CA ALA A 127 4.01 -21.84 11.36
C ALA A 127 3.29 -22.44 12.57
N GLN A 128 2.57 -23.57 12.40
CA GLN A 128 1.89 -24.22 13.51
C GLN A 128 2.87 -24.69 14.58
N ALA A 129 3.94 -25.38 14.19
CA ALA A 129 4.96 -25.87 15.10
C ALA A 129 5.78 -24.73 15.71
N LEU A 130 6.22 -23.77 14.90
CA LEU A 130 7.05 -22.63 15.31
C LEU A 130 6.34 -21.73 16.33
N PHE A 131 5.04 -21.46 16.13
CA PHE A 131 4.28 -20.51 16.97
C PHE A 131 3.28 -21.21 17.89
N ASN A 132 3.34 -22.54 18.00
CA ASN A 132 2.44 -23.36 18.82
C ASN A 132 0.95 -23.01 18.58
N LEU A 133 0.57 -22.88 17.31
CA LEU A 133 -0.79 -22.51 16.92
C LEU A 133 -1.74 -23.70 17.15
N PRO A 134 -2.99 -23.46 17.58
CA PRO A 134 -3.95 -24.53 17.81
C PRO A 134 -4.29 -25.29 16.52
N GLU A 135 -4.25 -24.61 15.38
CA GLU A 135 -4.51 -25.17 14.05
C GLU A 135 -3.53 -24.58 13.03
N PRO A 136 -3.33 -25.22 11.87
CA PRO A 136 -2.52 -24.67 10.79
C PRO A 136 -3.00 -23.27 10.36
N LEU A 137 -2.06 -22.35 10.19
CA LEU A 137 -2.35 -21.00 9.73
C LEU A 137 -2.88 -21.02 8.29
N PRO A 138 -3.97 -20.32 7.95
CA PRO A 138 -4.43 -20.24 6.58
C PRO A 138 -3.34 -19.69 5.64
N VAL A 139 -3.26 -20.26 4.45
CA VAL A 139 -2.26 -19.87 3.43
C VAL A 139 -2.41 -18.38 3.08
N ASN A 140 -1.29 -17.66 2.99
CA ASN A 140 -1.23 -16.20 2.75
C ASN A 140 -1.88 -15.32 3.83
N VAL A 141 -2.19 -15.88 4.99
CA VAL A 141 -2.65 -15.13 6.16
C VAL A 141 -1.51 -15.08 7.18
N GLY A 142 -1.27 -13.90 7.76
CA GLY A 142 -0.28 -13.69 8.80
C GLY A 142 -0.81 -14.02 10.20
N LEU A 143 0.07 -13.99 11.19
CA LEU A 143 -0.23 -14.41 12.57
C LEU A 143 -1.36 -13.60 13.25
N THR A 144 -1.66 -12.42 12.73
CA THR A 144 -2.70 -11.49 13.20
C THR A 144 -3.97 -11.54 12.35
N GLY A 145 -4.05 -12.46 11.38
CA GLY A 145 -5.22 -12.64 10.52
C GLY A 145 -5.25 -11.74 9.27
N LYS A 146 -4.24 -10.90 9.05
CA LYS A 146 -4.14 -10.05 7.85
C LYS A 146 -3.59 -10.82 6.64
N GLY A 147 -4.07 -10.48 5.45
CA GLY A 147 -3.53 -10.93 4.16
C GLY A 147 -2.71 -9.84 3.47
N LEU A 148 -2.35 -10.02 2.19
CA LEU A 148 -1.61 -9.04 1.38
C LEU A 148 -2.49 -7.89 0.85
N ALA A 149 -3.80 -7.98 1.07
CA ALA A 149 -4.78 -6.92 0.87
C ALA A 149 -5.94 -7.12 1.85
N GLY A 150 -6.64 -6.05 2.19
CA GLY A 150 -7.80 -6.12 3.08
C GLY A 150 -8.20 -4.77 3.67
N ASP A 151 -9.07 -4.82 4.67
CA ASP A 151 -9.39 -3.66 5.51
C ASP A 151 -8.30 -3.44 6.56
N MET A 152 -7.94 -2.18 6.77
CA MET A 152 -7.18 -1.76 7.95
C MET A 152 -8.14 -1.65 9.15
N ASP A 153 -7.67 -2.02 10.34
CA ASP A 153 -8.43 -1.94 11.57
C ASP A 153 -8.45 -0.50 12.09
N PRO A 154 -9.62 0.08 12.43
CA PRO A 154 -9.69 1.41 12.99
C PRO A 154 -9.21 1.42 14.45
N ALA A 155 -8.31 2.36 14.76
CA ALA A 155 -7.92 2.74 16.11
C ALA A 155 -8.51 4.11 16.48
N SER A 156 -8.09 4.69 17.61
CA SER A 156 -8.65 5.96 18.10
C SER A 156 -8.37 7.14 17.16
N GLN A 157 -7.18 7.20 16.57
CA GLN A 157 -6.72 8.32 15.76
C GLN A 157 -6.01 7.87 14.47
N TYR A 158 -6.12 6.61 14.08
CA TYR A 158 -5.45 6.04 12.91
C TYR A 158 -6.11 4.72 12.50
N PHE A 159 -5.63 4.11 11.43
CA PHE A 159 -5.94 2.75 11.02
C PHE A 159 -4.64 1.94 10.91
N GLU A 160 -4.69 0.65 11.15
CA GLU A 160 -3.53 -0.24 11.06
C GLU A 160 -3.83 -1.57 10.36
N ALA A 161 -2.86 -2.10 9.64
CA ALA A 161 -2.85 -3.47 9.14
C ALA A 161 -1.62 -4.16 9.71
N VAL A 162 -1.80 -4.78 10.87
CA VAL A 162 -0.73 -5.42 11.65
C VAL A 162 -0.52 -6.84 11.14
N GLY A 163 0.73 -7.26 10.96
CA GLY A 163 1.10 -8.64 10.65
C GLY A 163 0.68 -9.13 9.27
N VAL A 164 0.76 -8.25 8.27
CA VAL A 164 0.66 -8.63 6.85
C VAL A 164 1.82 -9.56 6.51
N PRO A 165 1.60 -10.78 5.99
CA PRO A 165 2.67 -11.78 5.80
C PRO A 165 3.49 -11.50 4.54
N LEU A 166 4.08 -10.31 4.47
CA LEU A 166 4.77 -9.78 3.30
C LEU A 166 6.15 -10.44 3.11
N THR A 167 6.51 -10.66 1.84
CA THR A 167 7.82 -11.17 1.42
C THR A 167 8.48 -10.22 0.42
N PRO A 168 9.82 -10.18 0.31
CA PRO A 168 10.53 -9.26 -0.58
C PRO A 168 10.54 -9.72 -2.04
N TYR A 169 9.49 -10.40 -2.50
CA TYR A 169 9.44 -11.03 -3.81
C TYR A 169 8.10 -10.72 -4.47
N ASN A 170 8.15 -10.17 -5.67
CA ASN A 170 6.95 -9.89 -6.43
C ASN A 170 6.38 -11.16 -7.08
N ASP A 171 5.11 -11.13 -7.43
CA ASP A 171 4.44 -12.19 -8.19
C ASP A 171 5.07 -12.34 -9.58
N SER A 172 5.38 -11.21 -10.24
CA SER A 172 6.02 -11.17 -11.56
C SER A 172 7.47 -11.68 -11.57
N THR A 173 8.16 -11.58 -10.42
CA THR A 173 9.59 -11.91 -10.29
C THR A 173 9.87 -12.59 -8.95
N PRO A 174 9.32 -13.80 -8.70
CA PRO A 174 9.31 -14.42 -7.37
C PRO A 174 10.69 -14.87 -6.87
N SER A 175 11.73 -14.77 -7.71
CA SER A 175 13.12 -15.08 -7.37
C SER A 175 14.03 -13.85 -7.31
N VAL A 176 13.50 -12.64 -7.55
CA VAL A 176 14.27 -11.39 -7.51
C VAL A 176 13.88 -10.62 -6.27
N ARG A 177 14.85 -10.40 -5.37
CA ARG A 177 14.62 -9.62 -4.15
C ARG A 177 14.25 -8.18 -4.49
N GLN A 178 13.21 -7.69 -3.82
CA GLN A 178 12.68 -6.34 -3.89
C GLN A 178 12.31 -5.89 -2.46
N PRO A 179 13.28 -5.37 -1.69
CA PRO A 179 13.06 -5.12 -0.27
C PRO A 179 12.17 -3.91 0.05
N TYR A 180 11.88 -3.08 -0.95
CA TYR A 180 11.03 -1.89 -0.83
C TYR A 180 9.71 -2.10 -1.57
N GLN A 181 8.86 -2.98 -1.03
CA GLN A 181 7.54 -3.24 -1.59
C GLN A 181 6.67 -1.99 -1.50
N LEU A 182 5.70 -1.85 -2.41
CA LEU A 182 4.76 -0.74 -2.41
C LEU A 182 3.37 -1.23 -2.01
N ALA A 183 2.68 -0.46 -1.18
CA ALA A 183 1.31 -0.72 -0.79
C ALA A 183 0.42 0.49 -1.06
N ASN A 184 -0.72 0.26 -1.69
CA ASN A 184 -1.75 1.26 -1.90
C ASN A 184 -2.68 1.29 -0.70
N LEU A 185 -2.96 2.49 -0.21
CA LEU A 185 -3.95 2.74 0.84
C LEU A 185 -5.07 3.60 0.26
N VAL A 186 -6.30 3.16 0.43
CA VAL A 186 -7.48 3.78 -0.15
C VAL A 186 -8.50 4.04 0.95
N ALA A 187 -8.79 5.32 1.21
CA ALA A 187 -9.84 5.73 2.11
C ALA A 187 -11.14 5.96 1.32
N SER A 188 -12.22 5.29 1.73
CA SER A 188 -13.54 5.41 1.11
C SER A 188 -14.62 5.67 2.16
N ARG A 189 -15.71 6.35 1.77
CA ARG A 189 -16.85 6.58 2.65
C ARG A 189 -17.56 5.26 2.96
N THR A 190 -17.73 4.97 4.25
CA THR A 190 -18.42 3.75 4.68
C THR A 190 -19.87 3.73 4.18
N GLY A 191 -20.30 2.59 3.64
CA GLY A 191 -21.66 2.39 3.14
C GLY A 191 -21.89 2.79 1.68
N THR A 192 -21.20 3.83 1.17
CA THR A 192 -21.30 4.23 -0.26
C THR A 192 -20.12 3.78 -1.11
N GLY A 193 -18.94 3.58 -0.50
CA GLY A 193 -17.72 3.25 -1.24
C GLY A 193 -17.14 4.43 -2.05
N GLU A 194 -17.62 5.64 -1.80
CA GLU A 194 -17.09 6.85 -2.47
C GLU A 194 -15.62 7.06 -2.08
N LEU A 195 -14.74 7.11 -3.08
CA LEU A 195 -13.31 7.41 -2.88
C LEU A 195 -13.15 8.79 -2.23
N LEU A 196 -12.46 8.85 -1.10
CA LEU A 196 -12.17 10.09 -0.38
C LEU A 196 -10.72 10.54 -0.62
N ALA A 197 -9.77 9.62 -0.47
CA ALA A 197 -8.35 9.87 -0.68
C ALA A 197 -7.59 8.55 -0.88
N GLU A 198 -6.45 8.60 -1.54
CA GLU A 198 -5.55 7.45 -1.69
C GLU A 198 -4.08 7.89 -1.59
N THR A 199 -3.21 6.95 -1.23
CA THR A 199 -1.76 7.15 -1.23
C THR A 199 -1.04 5.82 -1.44
N THR A 200 0.23 5.87 -1.85
CA THR A 200 1.10 4.70 -1.92
C THR A 200 2.23 4.88 -0.91
N ILE A 201 2.49 3.84 -0.13
CA ILE A 201 3.55 3.81 0.87
C ILE A 201 4.54 2.69 0.57
N VAL A 202 5.73 2.79 1.16
CA VAL A 202 6.71 1.71 1.16
C VAL A 202 6.42 0.78 2.34
N ALA A 203 6.36 -0.52 2.07
CA ALA A 203 6.26 -1.60 3.05
C ALA A 203 7.59 -2.39 3.03
N PRO A 204 8.60 -1.93 3.78
CA PRO A 204 9.95 -2.48 3.70
C PRO A 204 10.04 -3.86 4.36
N VAL A 205 10.57 -4.83 3.64
CA VAL A 205 10.76 -6.21 4.10
C VAL A 205 12.01 -6.83 3.48
N SER A 206 12.77 -7.65 4.21
CA SER A 206 14.00 -8.27 3.69
C SER A 206 14.27 -9.63 4.32
N ASP A 207 14.76 -10.57 3.52
CA ASP A 207 15.32 -11.84 3.97
C ASP A 207 16.86 -11.86 3.87
N GLU A 208 17.48 -10.69 3.66
CA GLU A 208 18.92 -10.56 3.48
C GLU A 208 19.68 -10.51 4.81
N MET A 209 19.56 -11.59 5.59
CA MET A 209 20.45 -11.88 6.71
C MET A 209 21.50 -12.87 6.21
N ARG A 210 22.66 -12.36 5.76
CA ARG A 210 23.74 -13.17 5.15
C ARG A 210 24.54 -13.98 6.18
N CYS A 211 23.83 -14.80 6.96
CA CYS A 211 24.39 -15.72 7.94
C CYS A 211 25.37 -16.72 7.30
N ASP A 212 25.15 -17.05 6.04
CA ASP A 212 26.01 -17.88 5.20
C ASP A 212 27.45 -17.35 5.07
N ASN A 213 27.68 -16.04 5.25
CA ASN A 213 29.03 -15.47 5.19
C ASN A 213 29.94 -15.99 6.32
N CYS A 214 29.39 -16.47 7.43
CA CYS A 214 30.15 -16.97 8.57
C CYS A 214 29.80 -18.43 8.93
N HIS A 215 28.54 -18.82 8.75
CA HIS A 215 28.05 -20.18 9.02
C HIS A 215 28.08 -21.09 7.78
N HIS A 216 29.02 -20.86 6.86
CA HIS A 216 29.31 -21.83 5.79
C HIS A 216 30.09 -23.03 6.31
N ASP A 217 30.20 -24.10 5.51
CA ASP A 217 30.98 -25.28 5.85
C ASP A 217 32.45 -24.92 6.17
N GLY A 218 32.93 -25.41 7.31
CA GLY A 218 34.28 -25.13 7.81
C GLY A 218 34.49 -23.70 8.33
N GLY A 219 33.42 -22.90 8.44
CA GLY A 219 33.43 -21.55 9.01
C GLY A 219 33.45 -21.55 10.53
N VAL A 220 32.49 -20.84 11.15
CA VAL A 220 32.34 -20.79 12.62
C VAL A 220 32.26 -22.21 13.20
N GLY A 221 33.02 -22.46 14.27
CA GLY A 221 33.10 -23.76 14.93
C GLY A 221 33.78 -24.88 14.12
N GLY A 222 34.22 -24.62 12.88
CA GLY A 222 34.73 -25.67 11.98
C GLY A 222 33.68 -26.71 11.59
N ILE A 223 32.40 -26.36 11.71
CA ILE A 223 31.25 -27.25 11.47
C ILE A 223 30.94 -27.28 9.97
N SER A 224 30.67 -28.47 9.43
CA SER A 224 30.27 -28.67 8.03
C SER A 224 28.99 -29.50 7.96
N THR A 225 27.89 -28.83 7.62
CA THR A 225 26.52 -29.39 7.59
C THR A 225 25.89 -29.32 6.20
N GLY A 226 26.48 -28.57 5.26
CA GLY A 226 25.91 -28.29 3.94
C GLY A 226 24.75 -27.28 3.94
N ASP A 227 24.35 -26.78 5.11
CA ASP A 227 23.31 -25.76 5.31
C ASP A 227 23.69 -24.87 6.49
N TYR A 228 23.76 -23.55 6.24
CA TYR A 228 24.13 -22.57 7.26
C TYR A 228 23.18 -22.57 8.46
N ARG A 229 21.91 -22.96 8.27
CA ARG A 229 20.94 -23.01 9.37
C ARG A 229 21.23 -24.16 10.32
N LEU A 230 21.56 -25.33 9.76
CA LEU A 230 22.02 -26.48 10.54
C LEU A 230 23.35 -26.20 11.21
N ASN A 231 24.25 -25.45 10.56
CA ASN A 231 25.50 -25.02 11.15
C ASN A 231 25.23 -24.16 12.40
N ILE A 232 24.33 -23.17 12.31
CA ILE A 232 23.92 -22.34 13.45
C ILE A 232 23.39 -23.18 14.61
N LEU A 233 22.44 -24.09 14.36
CA LEU A 233 21.89 -24.93 15.45
C LEU A 233 22.93 -25.88 16.04
N THR A 234 23.82 -26.45 15.22
CA THR A 234 24.89 -27.33 15.69
C THR A 234 25.88 -26.58 16.57
N TYR A 235 26.27 -25.37 16.16
CA TYR A 235 27.14 -24.51 16.94
C TYR A 235 26.46 -24.05 18.24
N HIS A 236 25.16 -23.72 18.17
CA HIS A 236 24.38 -23.37 19.35
C HIS A 236 24.32 -24.51 20.35
N ASP A 237 24.10 -25.75 19.89
CA ASP A 237 24.09 -26.95 20.73
C ASP A 237 25.43 -27.18 21.43
N ASP A 238 26.55 -26.98 20.73
CA ASP A 238 27.90 -27.10 21.29
C ASP A 238 28.18 -26.04 22.38
N GLU A 239 27.90 -24.76 22.08
CA GLU A 239 28.18 -23.64 22.99
C GLU A 239 27.23 -23.58 24.20
N SER A 240 25.97 -23.98 24.01
CA SER A 240 24.91 -23.82 25.03
C SER A 240 24.48 -25.11 25.69
N GLY A 241 25.02 -26.26 25.27
CA GLY A 241 24.62 -27.59 25.77
C GLY A 241 23.17 -27.93 25.47
N THR A 242 22.63 -27.43 24.35
CA THR A 242 21.24 -27.69 23.92
C THR A 242 21.15 -28.89 22.96
N ASN A 243 19.93 -29.23 22.52
CA ASN A 243 19.67 -30.23 21.47
C ASN A 243 18.62 -29.70 20.47
N LEU A 244 18.88 -28.51 19.94
CA LEU A 244 18.04 -27.80 18.98
C LEU A 244 18.07 -28.47 17.61
N VAL A 245 19.19 -29.08 17.20
CA VAL A 245 19.24 -29.88 15.96
C VAL A 245 18.19 -31.01 16.00
N GLY A 246 18.01 -31.65 17.15
CA GLY A 246 16.99 -32.69 17.34
C GLY A 246 15.56 -32.17 17.55
N SER A 247 15.36 -30.85 17.61
CA SER A 247 14.08 -30.22 17.99
C SER A 247 13.51 -29.29 16.91
N GLN A 248 13.95 -29.44 15.66
CA GLN A 248 13.51 -28.60 14.53
C GLN A 248 12.01 -28.78 14.20
N PRO A 249 11.32 -27.73 13.72
CA PRO A 249 11.83 -26.37 13.53
C PRO A 249 11.88 -25.60 14.85
N VAL A 250 12.90 -24.77 15.04
CA VAL A 250 13.10 -24.01 16.29
C VAL A 250 12.71 -22.54 16.10
N LEU A 251 11.79 -22.02 16.91
CA LEU A 251 11.58 -20.56 17.02
C LEU A 251 12.62 -19.99 18.00
N CYS A 252 13.54 -19.15 17.54
CA CYS A 252 14.58 -18.55 18.39
C CYS A 252 13.95 -17.78 19.57
N ALA A 253 12.83 -17.10 19.31
CA ALA A 253 12.08 -16.33 20.28
C ALA A 253 11.34 -17.17 21.35
N SER A 254 11.39 -18.51 21.27
CA SER A 254 10.90 -19.39 22.35
C SER A 254 11.77 -19.30 23.62
N CYS A 255 13.07 -18.99 23.44
CA CYS A 255 14.03 -18.80 24.53
C CYS A 255 14.57 -17.36 24.58
N HIS A 256 14.88 -16.75 23.44
CA HIS A 256 15.44 -15.40 23.38
C HIS A 256 14.33 -14.34 23.38
N ALA A 257 14.62 -13.18 23.95
CA ALA A 257 13.72 -12.03 23.88
C ALA A 257 13.61 -11.55 22.43
N SER A 258 12.40 -11.22 21.98
CA SER A 258 12.16 -10.66 20.65
C SER A 258 11.20 -9.49 20.77
N PRO A 259 11.70 -8.24 20.65
CA PRO A 259 10.83 -7.06 20.61
C PRO A 259 9.83 -7.12 19.45
N ALA A 260 10.26 -7.64 18.29
CA ALA A 260 9.40 -7.75 17.11
C ALA A 260 8.26 -8.77 17.29
N LEU A 261 8.44 -9.79 18.13
CA LEU A 261 7.40 -10.76 18.47
C LEU A 261 6.76 -10.51 19.84
N GLY A 262 7.18 -9.45 20.55
CA GLY A 262 6.71 -9.13 21.90
C GLY A 262 7.04 -10.19 22.96
N THR A 263 8.04 -11.05 22.73
CA THR A 263 8.40 -12.11 23.68
C THR A 263 9.48 -11.61 24.65
N PRO A 264 9.31 -11.80 25.97
CA PRO A 264 10.27 -11.33 26.97
C PRO A 264 11.56 -12.18 27.04
N GLY A 265 11.56 -13.35 26.40
CA GLY A 265 12.61 -14.35 26.56
C GLY A 265 12.59 -15.04 27.92
N GLN A 266 13.52 -15.98 28.11
CA GLN A 266 13.70 -16.72 29.35
C GLN A 266 14.79 -16.07 30.21
N PRO A 267 14.64 -16.02 31.55
CA PRO A 267 15.67 -15.48 32.44
C PRO A 267 17.02 -16.19 32.25
N GLY A 268 18.09 -15.42 32.08
CA GLY A 268 19.46 -15.93 31.96
C GLY A 268 19.87 -16.37 30.54
N VAL A 269 18.94 -16.38 29.58
CA VAL A 269 19.25 -16.52 28.15
C VAL A 269 19.61 -15.13 27.61
N LYS A 270 20.76 -15.03 26.92
CA LYS A 270 21.27 -13.78 26.34
C LYS A 270 20.80 -13.58 24.91
#